data_AF-A0A2V7H6N3-F1
#
_entry.id   AF-A0A2V7H6N3-F1
#
_cell.length_a   1.000
_cell.length_b   1.000
_cell.length_c   1.000
_cell.angle_alpha   90.00
_cell.angle_beta   90.00
_cell.angle_gamma   90.00
#
_symmetry.space_group_name_H-M   'P 1'
#
loop_
_entity.id
_entity.type
_entity.pdbx_description
1 polymer ?
#
loop_
_entity_poly.entity_id
_entity_poly.type
_entity_poly.pdbx_seq_one_letter_code
_entity_poly.pdbx_strand_id
1 'polypeptide(L)'
;MPDENAKKACLDGTGPCAVLYETTENMSMRALRGGRRLATSALLGFALPGTPLCPEALVKDSDYCVINATGSDNISLRNGLGQFGGTITVVVQEKNTPDSPEVVIAHGTFRGQMDFSPAILHQVPLGTVVGHLSLDGFSRQAPFTGVFRLPFLYSPLASVLCLQAERPLYLVDPANFGAPPTFGVSCVADNEMAIGYPTVKFEISF
;
A
#
# COMPACT_ATOMS: atom_id res chain seq x y z
N MET A 1 9.13 -6.24 8.39
CA MET A 1 9.32 -7.40 7.51
C MET A 1 8.08 -8.27 7.66
N PRO A 2 7.58 -8.91 6.58
CA PRO A 2 6.46 -9.82 6.69
C PRO A 2 6.84 -11.02 7.58
N ASP A 3 5.93 -11.45 8.44
CA ASP A 3 6.10 -12.62 9.29
C ASP A 3 5.36 -13.84 8.73
N GLU A 4 5.56 -15.01 9.36
CA GLU A 4 4.90 -16.27 8.96
C GLU A 4 3.36 -16.17 9.00
N ASN A 5 2.80 -15.35 9.90
CA ASN A 5 1.36 -15.16 9.97
C ASN A 5 0.84 -14.40 8.75
N ALA A 6 1.54 -13.35 8.31
CA ALA A 6 1.22 -12.62 7.10
C ALA A 6 1.33 -13.53 5.87
N LYS A 7 2.37 -14.37 5.81
CA LYS A 7 2.53 -15.37 4.73
C LYS A 7 1.35 -16.32 4.66
N LYS A 8 0.99 -16.92 5.80
CA LYS A 8 -0.17 -17.80 5.91
C LYS A 8 -1.47 -17.08 5.51
N ALA A 9 -1.68 -15.86 5.98
CA ALA A 9 -2.89 -15.09 5.68
C ALA A 9 -3.03 -14.78 4.18
N CYS A 10 -1.93 -14.43 3.49
CA CYS A 10 -1.92 -14.26 2.03
C CYS A 10 -2.29 -15.56 1.30
N LEU A 11 -1.65 -16.68 1.66
CA LEU A 11 -1.91 -17.98 1.03
C LEU A 11 -3.35 -18.47 1.26
N ASP A 12 -3.91 -18.17 2.44
CA ASP A 12 -5.29 -18.49 2.80
C ASP A 12 -6.30 -17.49 2.18
N GLY A 13 -5.85 -16.44 1.48
CA GLY A 13 -6.70 -15.39 0.90
C GLY A 13 -7.38 -14.49 1.93
N THR A 14 -6.85 -14.45 3.16
CA THR A 14 -7.42 -13.72 4.31
C THR A 14 -6.63 -12.46 4.67
N GLY A 15 -5.48 -12.24 4.02
CA GLY A 15 -4.62 -11.09 4.25
C GLY A 15 -3.90 -10.63 2.97
N PRO A 16 -3.17 -9.51 3.06
CA PRO A 16 -2.42 -8.98 1.94
C PRO A 16 -1.18 -9.82 1.63
N CYS A 17 -0.90 -9.95 0.34
CA CYS A 17 0.26 -10.61 -0.23
C CYS A 17 1.45 -9.67 -0.45
N ALA A 18 1.18 -8.36 -0.53
CA ALA A 18 2.21 -7.33 -0.48
C ALA A 18 1.69 -6.10 0.27
N VAL A 19 2.60 -5.38 0.92
CA VAL A 19 2.29 -4.12 1.61
C VAL A 19 3.32 -3.08 1.20
N LEU A 20 2.85 -1.97 0.65
CA LEU A 20 3.66 -0.84 0.20
C LEU A 20 3.27 0.41 0.99
N TYR A 21 4.23 1.30 1.17
CA TYR A 21 4.09 2.56 1.89
C TYR A 21 4.44 3.70 0.95
N GLU A 22 3.54 4.67 0.83
CA GLU A 22 3.77 5.88 0.06
C GLU A 22 4.81 6.76 0.76
N THR A 23 6.04 6.80 0.21
CA THR A 23 7.16 7.53 0.80
C THR A 23 7.18 8.99 0.41
N THR A 24 6.67 9.32 -0.79
CA THR A 24 6.51 10.68 -1.28
C THR A 24 5.31 10.76 -2.21
N GLU A 25 4.70 11.94 -2.31
CA GLU A 25 3.64 12.24 -3.26
C GLU A 25 3.79 13.65 -3.82
N ASN A 26 3.53 13.80 -5.12
CA ASN A 26 3.44 15.08 -5.80
C ASN A 26 2.07 15.22 -6.46
N MET A 27 1.25 16.16 -5.97
CA MET A 27 -0.09 16.40 -6.48
C MET A 27 -0.18 17.65 -7.37
N SER A 28 -0.90 17.54 -8.48
CA SER A 28 -1.15 18.65 -9.39
C SER A 28 -2.21 19.62 -8.86
N MET A 29 -1.76 20.79 -8.39
CA MET A 29 -2.65 21.89 -7.99
C MET A 29 -3.57 22.38 -9.12
N ARG A 30 -3.10 22.30 -10.38
CA ARG A 30 -3.92 22.65 -11.54
C ARG A 30 -5.08 21.67 -11.72
N ALA A 31 -4.80 20.37 -11.61
CA ALA A 31 -5.85 19.35 -11.69
C ALA A 31 -6.83 19.48 -10.53
N LEU A 32 -6.33 19.75 -9.31
CA LEU A 32 -7.13 19.93 -8.11
C LEU A 32 -8.18 21.03 -8.28
N ARG A 33 -7.76 22.20 -8.79
CA ARG A 33 -8.66 23.31 -9.13
C ARG A 33 -9.69 22.95 -10.21
N GLY A 34 -9.37 21.98 -11.07
CA GLY A 34 -10.27 21.42 -12.07
C GLY A 34 -11.18 20.30 -11.57
N GLY A 35 -11.24 20.06 -10.24
CA GLY A 35 -12.08 19.02 -9.66
C GLY A 35 -11.52 17.60 -9.80
N ARG A 36 -10.21 17.46 -9.99
CA ARG A 36 -9.54 16.16 -10.12
C ARG A 36 -8.33 16.06 -9.18
N ARG A 37 -8.13 14.89 -8.59
CA ARG A 37 -6.86 14.51 -7.96
C ARG A 37 -6.01 13.85 -9.04
N LEU A 38 -4.82 14.41 -9.28
CA LEU A 38 -3.81 13.83 -10.15
C LEU A 38 -2.50 13.93 -9.40
N ALA A 39 -2.00 12.82 -8.91
CA ALA A 39 -0.75 12.76 -8.19
C ALA A 39 0.13 11.62 -8.67
N THR A 40 1.42 11.77 -8.40
CA THR A 40 2.44 10.74 -8.60
C THR A 40 3.12 10.47 -7.27
N SER A 41 3.17 9.19 -6.91
CA SER A 41 3.69 8.72 -5.63
C SER A 41 4.81 7.73 -5.81
N ALA A 42 5.84 7.82 -4.97
CA ALA A 42 6.83 6.77 -4.81
C ALA A 42 6.42 5.88 -3.64
N LEU A 43 6.51 4.55 -3.81
CA LEU A 43 6.17 3.60 -2.76
C LEU A 43 7.30 2.60 -2.55
N LEU A 44 7.50 2.21 -1.30
CA LEU A 44 8.44 1.18 -0.87
C LEU A 44 7.70 0.15 -0.04
N GLY A 45 7.97 -1.14 -0.27
CA GLY A 45 7.27 -2.18 0.45
C GLY A 45 7.87 -3.56 0.32
N PHE A 46 7.11 -4.54 0.74
CA PHE A 46 7.48 -5.95 0.71
C PHE A 46 6.41 -6.78 0.02
N ALA A 47 6.83 -7.81 -0.71
CA ALA A 47 5.97 -8.83 -1.26
C ALA A 47 6.38 -10.21 -0.75
N LEU A 48 5.41 -11.05 -0.44
CA LEU A 48 5.62 -12.42 0.01
C LEU A 48 6.12 -13.31 -1.14
N PRO A 49 7.02 -14.28 -0.87
CA PRO A 49 7.49 -15.23 -1.88
C PRO A 49 6.35 -16.03 -2.49
N GLY A 50 6.51 -16.44 -3.75
CA GLY A 50 5.51 -17.20 -4.51
C GLY A 50 4.36 -16.37 -5.06
N THR A 51 4.31 -15.07 -4.75
CA THR A 51 3.33 -14.14 -5.32
C THR A 51 3.78 -13.63 -6.69
N PRO A 52 2.86 -13.09 -7.52
CA PRO A 52 3.23 -12.43 -8.77
C PRO A 52 4.25 -11.28 -8.64
N LEU A 53 4.39 -10.66 -7.45
CA LEU A 53 5.41 -9.64 -7.18
C LEU A 53 6.75 -10.20 -6.69
N CYS A 54 6.78 -11.47 -6.27
CA CYS A 54 7.98 -12.15 -5.79
C CYS A 54 8.00 -13.61 -6.26
N PRO A 55 8.14 -13.87 -7.59
CA PRO A 55 8.05 -15.21 -8.13
C PRO A 55 9.24 -16.07 -7.67
N GLU A 56 8.97 -17.30 -7.22
CA GLU A 56 10.01 -18.27 -6.80
C GLU A 56 11.06 -18.53 -7.89
N ALA A 57 10.65 -18.45 -9.17
CA ALA A 57 11.56 -18.63 -10.30
C ALA A 57 12.72 -17.60 -10.35
N LEU A 58 12.56 -16.45 -9.70
CA LEU A 58 13.55 -15.36 -9.69
C LEU A 58 14.25 -15.19 -8.34
N VAL A 59 13.71 -15.80 -7.29
CA VAL A 59 14.12 -15.57 -5.91
C VAL A 59 14.62 -16.88 -5.34
N LYS A 60 15.93 -17.00 -5.17
CA LYS A 60 16.52 -18.13 -4.49
C LYS A 60 16.85 -17.72 -3.06
N ASP A 61 16.30 -18.44 -2.09
CA ASP A 61 16.65 -18.32 -0.67
C ASP A 61 16.37 -16.93 -0.02
N SER A 62 15.28 -16.26 -0.42
CA SER A 62 14.83 -15.02 0.23
C SER A 62 13.42 -15.15 0.82
N ASP A 63 13.23 -14.63 2.03
CA ASP A 63 11.95 -14.69 2.75
C ASP A 63 10.93 -13.65 2.25
N TYR A 64 11.37 -12.67 1.45
CA TYR A 64 10.53 -11.65 0.84
C TYR A 64 11.26 -10.93 -0.30
N CYS A 65 10.50 -10.26 -1.16
CA CYS A 65 11.05 -9.28 -2.09
C CYS A 65 10.72 -7.87 -1.61
N VAL A 66 11.61 -6.92 -1.88
CA VAL A 66 11.31 -5.49 -1.71
C VAL A 66 10.80 -4.92 -3.02
N ILE A 67 9.77 -4.08 -2.91
CA ILE A 67 9.11 -3.46 -4.05
C ILE A 67 9.37 -1.95 -4.01
N ASN A 68 10.01 -1.45 -5.06
CA ASN A 68 10.11 -0.03 -5.36
C ASN A 68 9.09 0.29 -6.45
N ALA A 69 8.09 1.11 -6.16
CA ALA A 69 7.04 1.46 -7.09
C ALA A 69 6.95 2.96 -7.34
N THR A 70 6.55 3.33 -8.54
CA THR A 70 6.08 4.69 -8.85
C THR A 70 4.69 4.57 -9.44
N GLY A 71 3.70 5.12 -8.75
CA GLY A 71 2.30 5.13 -9.18
C GLY A 71 1.83 6.52 -9.53
N SER A 72 0.83 6.62 -10.38
CA SER A 72 0.05 7.83 -10.57
C SER A 72 -1.44 7.52 -10.59
N ASP A 73 -2.22 8.46 -10.07
CA ASP A 73 -3.67 8.39 -10.06
C ASP A 73 -4.31 9.50 -10.90
N ASN A 74 -5.56 9.31 -11.25
CA ASN A 74 -6.37 10.35 -11.85
C ASN A 74 -7.82 10.19 -11.43
N ILE A 75 -8.18 10.80 -10.31
CA ILE A 75 -9.46 10.62 -9.60
C ILE A 75 -10.34 11.85 -9.79
N SER A 76 -11.63 11.63 -10.05
CA SER A 76 -12.63 12.68 -10.03
C SER A 76 -13.03 13.00 -8.59
N LEU A 77 -12.89 14.26 -8.16
CA LEU A 77 -13.32 14.69 -6.82
C LEU A 77 -14.83 14.75 -6.65
N ARG A 78 -15.60 14.61 -7.75
CA ARG A 78 -17.07 14.60 -7.71
C ARG A 78 -17.64 13.29 -7.16
N ASN A 79 -16.96 12.18 -7.46
CA ASN A 79 -17.46 10.83 -7.16
C ASN A 79 -16.39 9.92 -6.53
N GLY A 80 -15.14 10.38 -6.42
CA GLY A 80 -14.03 9.62 -5.89
C GLY A 80 -13.53 8.48 -6.79
N LEU A 81 -13.98 8.40 -8.04
CA LEU A 81 -13.60 7.32 -8.96
C LEU A 81 -12.51 7.76 -9.93
N GLY A 82 -11.62 6.84 -10.28
CA GLY A 82 -10.51 7.14 -11.18
C GLY A 82 -9.79 5.92 -11.71
N GLN A 83 -8.72 6.20 -12.44
CA GLN A 83 -7.76 5.20 -12.88
C GLN A 83 -6.44 5.41 -12.15
N PHE A 84 -5.65 4.35 -12.08
CA PHE A 84 -4.29 4.39 -11.58
C PHE A 84 -3.39 3.50 -12.41
N GLY A 85 -2.09 3.75 -12.35
CA GLY A 85 -1.10 2.89 -12.98
C GLY A 85 0.30 3.35 -12.66
N GLY A 86 1.29 2.56 -13.08
CA GLY A 86 2.67 2.86 -12.73
C GLY A 86 3.63 1.73 -13.06
N THR A 87 4.83 1.87 -12.51
CA THR A 87 5.95 0.95 -12.68
C THR A 87 6.36 0.37 -11.34
N ILE A 88 6.92 -0.84 -11.38
CA ILE A 88 7.55 -1.49 -10.24
C ILE A 88 8.94 -1.99 -10.58
N THR A 89 9.77 -2.05 -9.56
CA THR A 89 11.06 -2.73 -9.56
C THR A 89 11.08 -3.63 -8.34
N VAL A 90 11.32 -4.91 -8.57
CA VAL A 90 11.44 -5.94 -7.53
C VAL A 90 12.92 -6.12 -7.24
N VAL A 91 13.30 -5.94 -5.99
CA VAL A 91 14.68 -6.04 -5.53
C VAL A 91 14.80 -7.01 -4.36
N VAL A 92 15.97 -7.64 -4.25
CA VAL A 92 16.35 -8.50 -3.12
C VAL A 92 17.66 -8.01 -2.52
N GLN A 93 17.90 -8.37 -1.26
CA GLN A 93 19.12 -8.02 -0.56
C GLN A 93 20.29 -8.86 -1.10
N GLU A 94 21.42 -8.22 -1.40
CA GLU A 94 22.69 -8.97 -1.52
C GLU A 94 23.41 -9.12 -0.17
N LYS A 95 24.74 -8.96 -0.13
CA LYS A 95 25.54 -9.32 1.05
C LYS A 95 25.56 -8.23 2.12
N ASN A 96 25.31 -6.97 1.76
CA ASN A 96 25.41 -5.83 2.67
C ASN A 96 24.13 -5.60 3.47
N THR A 97 23.84 -6.48 4.44
CA THR A 97 22.58 -6.47 5.20
C THR A 97 22.25 -5.22 6.03
N PRO A 98 23.20 -4.32 6.39
CA PRO A 98 22.85 -3.02 6.97
C PRO A 98 22.23 -2.03 5.96
N ASP A 99 22.44 -2.24 4.65
CA ASP A 99 21.89 -1.40 3.58
C ASP A 99 20.53 -1.93 3.11
N SER A 100 19.79 -1.09 2.37
CA SER A 100 18.53 -1.48 1.76
C SER A 100 18.74 -2.44 0.59
N PRO A 101 17.77 -3.36 0.34
CA PRO A 101 17.82 -4.27 -0.80
C PRO A 101 17.96 -3.54 -2.15
N GLU A 102 18.88 -4.01 -2.98
CA GLU A 102 19.35 -3.28 -4.16
C GLU A 102 19.41 -4.12 -5.44
N VAL A 103 19.48 -5.45 -5.34
CA VAL A 103 19.62 -6.32 -6.53
C VAL A 103 18.29 -6.44 -7.25
N VAL A 104 18.20 -5.82 -8.42
CA VAL A 104 17.02 -5.91 -9.28
C VAL A 104 16.87 -7.33 -9.84
N ILE A 105 15.71 -7.93 -9.59
CA ILE A 105 15.35 -9.25 -10.13
C ILE A 105 14.19 -9.19 -11.13
N ALA A 106 13.38 -8.13 -11.09
CA ALA A 106 12.32 -7.92 -12.07
C ALA A 106 11.93 -6.44 -12.18
N HIS A 107 11.44 -6.07 -13.36
CA HIS A 107 10.70 -4.85 -13.60
C HIS A 107 9.26 -5.19 -14.00
N GLY A 108 8.37 -4.22 -13.88
CA GLY A 108 7.00 -4.41 -14.31
C GLY A 108 6.16 -3.15 -14.30
N THR A 109 4.90 -3.32 -14.68
CA THR A 109 3.90 -2.27 -14.71
C THR A 109 2.60 -2.73 -14.07
N PHE A 110 1.82 -1.79 -13.56
CA PHE A 110 0.46 -2.03 -13.10
C PHE A 110 -0.48 -0.97 -13.64
N ARG A 111 -1.75 -1.33 -13.75
CA ARG A 111 -2.83 -0.42 -14.14
C ARG A 111 -4.17 -0.94 -13.64
N GLY A 112 -5.12 -0.05 -13.40
CA GLY A 112 -6.46 -0.45 -13.01
C GLY A 112 -7.40 0.71 -12.72
N GLN A 113 -8.49 0.35 -12.05
CA GLN A 113 -9.52 1.27 -11.58
C GLN A 113 -9.34 1.48 -10.07
N MET A 114 -9.69 2.67 -9.62
CA MET A 114 -9.54 3.11 -8.24
C MET A 114 -10.84 3.75 -7.75
N ASP A 115 -11.21 3.43 -6.51
CA ASP A 115 -12.37 3.97 -5.80
C ASP A 115 -11.93 4.57 -4.46
N PHE A 116 -11.86 5.90 -4.42
CA PHE A 116 -11.63 6.73 -3.25
C PHE A 116 -12.91 7.47 -2.84
N SER A 117 -14.09 7.01 -3.29
CA SER A 117 -15.37 7.56 -2.83
C SER A 117 -15.53 7.53 -1.32
N PRO A 118 -15.02 6.53 -0.55
CA PRO A 118 -15.08 6.58 0.91
C PRO A 118 -14.32 7.79 1.47
N ALA A 119 -13.10 8.05 1.00
CA ALA A 119 -12.29 9.18 1.47
C ALA A 119 -12.83 10.54 1.01
N ILE A 120 -13.25 10.64 -0.26
CA ILE A 120 -13.62 11.91 -0.88
C ILE A 120 -15.05 12.33 -0.50
N LEU A 121 -16.01 11.40 -0.47
CA LEU A 121 -17.43 11.72 -0.26
C LEU A 121 -17.87 11.51 1.20
N HIS A 122 -17.20 10.61 1.92
CA HIS A 122 -17.65 10.16 3.24
C HIS A 122 -16.62 10.37 4.35
N GLN A 123 -15.45 10.95 4.04
CA GLN A 123 -14.36 11.18 5.01
C GLN A 123 -13.89 9.89 5.72
N VAL A 124 -14.13 8.74 5.09
CA VAL A 124 -13.62 7.44 5.57
C VAL A 124 -12.23 7.27 4.95
N PRO A 125 -11.15 7.16 5.73
CA PRO A 125 -9.76 7.22 5.24
C PRO A 125 -9.31 5.92 4.54
N LEU A 126 -10.06 5.53 3.51
CA LEU A 126 -9.87 4.32 2.72
C LEU A 126 -10.06 4.60 1.23
N GLY A 127 -9.32 3.85 0.43
CA GLY A 127 -9.57 3.67 -0.99
C GLY A 127 -9.36 2.22 -1.39
N THR A 128 -9.94 1.80 -2.51
CA THR A 128 -9.77 0.45 -3.05
C THR A 128 -9.38 0.49 -4.51
N VAL A 129 -8.77 -0.59 -4.98
CA VAL A 129 -8.41 -0.77 -6.38
C VAL A 129 -8.69 -2.18 -6.86
N VAL A 130 -8.96 -2.28 -8.16
CA VAL A 130 -8.90 -3.53 -8.91
C VAL A 130 -8.02 -3.27 -10.13
N GLY A 131 -7.02 -4.13 -10.34
CA GLY A 131 -6.03 -3.91 -11.38
C GLY A 131 -5.39 -5.18 -11.90
N HIS A 132 -4.45 -4.95 -12.80
CA HIS A 132 -3.58 -5.98 -13.36
C HIS A 132 -2.14 -5.56 -13.23
N LEU A 133 -1.31 -6.53 -12.86
CA LEU A 133 0.13 -6.43 -12.77
C LEU A 133 0.77 -7.23 -13.90
N SER A 134 1.86 -6.72 -14.47
CA SER A 134 2.69 -7.43 -15.44
C SER A 134 4.15 -7.27 -15.07
N LEU A 135 4.89 -8.39 -14.95
CA LEU A 135 6.34 -8.38 -14.85
C LEU A 135 6.94 -8.60 -16.24
N ASP A 136 8.02 -7.88 -16.53
CA ASP A 136 8.74 -8.01 -17.79
C ASP A 136 9.30 -9.43 -17.93
N GLY A 137 9.15 -10.01 -19.13
CA GLY A 137 9.52 -11.41 -19.38
C GLY A 137 8.47 -12.44 -18.96
N PHE A 138 7.38 -12.03 -18.29
CA PHE A 138 6.23 -12.89 -18.00
C PHE A 138 5.05 -12.55 -18.92
N SER A 139 4.51 -13.55 -19.61
CA SER A 139 3.42 -13.34 -20.59
C SER A 139 2.05 -13.13 -19.96
N ARG A 140 1.88 -13.50 -18.68
CA ARG A 140 0.59 -13.47 -17.99
C ARG A 140 0.47 -12.22 -17.12
N GLN A 141 -0.60 -11.47 -17.33
CA GLN A 141 -1.01 -10.42 -16.39
C GLN A 141 -1.66 -11.07 -15.16
N ALA A 142 -1.22 -10.68 -13.96
CA ALA A 142 -1.82 -11.13 -12.72
C ALA A 142 -2.91 -10.13 -12.29
N PRO A 143 -4.17 -10.56 -12.11
CA PRO A 143 -5.16 -9.70 -11.45
C PRO A 143 -4.74 -9.44 -10.00
N PHE A 144 -5.10 -8.29 -9.48
CA PHE A 144 -4.96 -7.99 -8.06
C PHE A 144 -6.07 -7.05 -7.60
N THR A 145 -6.34 -7.10 -6.31
CA THR A 145 -7.10 -6.08 -5.59
C THR A 145 -6.20 -5.39 -4.59
N GLY A 146 -6.60 -4.23 -4.10
CA GLY A 146 -5.89 -3.63 -3.00
C GLY A 146 -6.67 -2.57 -2.25
N VAL A 147 -6.17 -2.24 -1.06
CA VAL A 147 -6.75 -1.29 -0.13
C VAL A 147 -5.69 -0.26 0.23
N PHE A 148 -6.02 1.01 0.02
CA PHE A 148 -5.27 2.15 0.55
C PHE A 148 -5.85 2.53 1.90
N ARG A 149 -5.00 2.59 2.93
CA ARG A 149 -5.34 3.12 4.26
C ARG A 149 -4.64 4.45 4.43
N LEU A 150 -5.43 5.52 4.51
CA LEU A 150 -4.91 6.86 4.69
C LEU A 150 -4.70 7.09 6.21
N PRO A 151 -3.55 7.64 6.62
CA PRO A 151 -3.33 7.95 8.01
C PRO A 151 -4.21 9.12 8.45
N PHE A 152 -4.76 9.05 9.66
CA PHE A 152 -5.60 10.10 10.23
C PHE A 152 -5.39 10.24 11.74
N LEU A 153 -5.84 11.35 12.31
CA LEU A 153 -5.86 11.58 13.76
C LEU A 153 -7.29 11.45 14.28
N TYR A 154 -7.45 10.85 15.47
CA TYR A 154 -8.75 10.69 16.11
C TYR A 154 -8.68 10.97 17.62
N SER A 155 -9.03 12.20 18.01
CA SER A 155 -8.66 12.80 19.29
C SER A 155 -9.23 12.18 20.57
N PRO A 156 -10.42 11.55 20.65
CA PRO A 156 -10.91 11.05 21.94
C PRO A 156 -10.38 9.65 22.33
N LEU A 157 -9.94 8.83 21.36
CA LEU A 157 -9.57 7.42 21.57
C LEU A 157 -8.12 7.08 21.21
N ALA A 158 -7.44 7.88 20.38
CA ALA A 158 -6.03 7.67 20.02
C ALA A 158 -5.11 7.68 21.25
N SER A 159 -5.51 8.40 22.31
CA SER A 159 -4.81 8.47 23.60
C SER A 159 -4.82 7.15 24.38
N VAL A 160 -5.81 6.27 24.18
CA VAL A 160 -5.96 5.02 24.95
C VAL A 160 -5.32 3.83 24.22
N LEU A 161 -5.45 3.74 22.89
CA LEU A 161 -4.94 2.57 22.14
C LEU A 161 -3.44 2.66 21.83
N CYS A 162 -2.93 3.86 21.56
CA CYS A 162 -1.57 4.05 21.06
C CYS A 162 -0.61 4.63 22.11
N LEU A 163 -1.04 4.79 23.38
CA LEU A 163 -0.28 5.20 24.59
C LEU A 163 0.68 6.41 24.47
N GLN A 164 0.70 7.08 23.31
CA GLN A 164 1.43 8.29 23.00
C GLN A 164 0.41 9.24 22.38
N ALA A 165 0.27 10.43 22.97
CA ALA A 165 -0.62 11.45 22.44
C ALA A 165 -0.27 11.71 20.96
N GLU A 166 -1.29 11.74 20.11
CA GLU A 166 -1.20 12.18 18.71
C GLU A 166 -0.52 11.22 17.70
N ARG A 167 -0.34 9.93 18.02
CA ARG A 167 0.05 8.96 16.98
C ARG A 167 -1.04 8.84 15.89
N PRO A 168 -0.67 8.96 14.60
CA PRO A 168 -1.58 8.67 13.49
C PRO A 168 -2.09 7.23 13.52
N LEU A 169 -3.28 7.02 12.97
CA LEU A 169 -3.97 5.73 12.93
C LEU A 169 -4.24 5.31 11.49
N TYR A 170 -4.31 4.00 11.26
CA TYR A 170 -4.97 3.40 10.11
C TYR A 170 -6.34 2.85 10.51
N LEU A 171 -7.33 3.01 9.63
CA LEU A 171 -8.61 2.34 9.78
C LEU A 171 -8.45 0.91 9.26
N VAL A 172 -8.53 -0.09 10.14
CA VAL A 172 -8.34 -1.51 9.78
C VAL A 172 -9.65 -2.28 9.62
N ASP A 173 -10.67 -1.89 10.38
CA ASP A 173 -11.99 -2.52 10.36
C ASP A 173 -13.08 -1.44 10.42
N PRO A 174 -13.56 -0.98 9.25
CA PRO A 174 -14.56 0.08 9.17
C PRO A 174 -15.88 -0.24 9.85
N ALA A 175 -16.28 -1.52 9.89
CA ALA A 175 -17.54 -1.93 10.48
C ALA A 175 -17.54 -1.78 12.00
N ASN A 176 -16.36 -1.88 12.62
CA ASN A 176 -16.16 -1.76 14.06
C ASN A 176 -15.49 -0.42 14.46
N PHE A 177 -15.51 0.58 13.58
CA PHE A 177 -14.92 1.88 13.89
C PHE A 177 -15.62 2.53 15.09
N GLY A 178 -14.85 2.92 16.10
CA GLY A 178 -15.38 3.51 17.33
C GLY A 178 -16.03 2.52 18.31
N ALA A 179 -16.00 1.21 18.03
CA ALA A 179 -16.52 0.16 18.90
C ALA A 179 -15.40 -0.58 19.67
N PRO A 180 -15.45 -0.68 21.01
CA PRO A 180 -14.44 -1.44 21.77
C PRO A 180 -14.46 -2.94 21.45
N PRO A 181 -13.33 -3.68 21.60
CA PRO A 181 -12.07 -3.24 22.19
C PRO A 181 -11.02 -2.74 21.18
N THR A 182 -11.15 -3.05 19.89
CA THR A 182 -10.17 -2.70 18.86
C THR A 182 -10.45 -1.36 18.19
N PHE A 183 -11.66 -0.81 18.35
CA PHE A 183 -12.12 0.45 17.74
C PHE A 183 -11.98 0.52 16.22
N GLY A 184 -11.72 -0.62 15.58
CA GLY A 184 -11.48 -0.74 14.15
C GLY A 184 -10.22 -0.04 13.65
N VAL A 185 -9.25 0.26 14.52
CA VAL A 185 -8.05 1.04 14.17
C VAL A 185 -6.76 0.34 14.60
N SER A 186 -5.66 0.67 13.92
CA SER A 186 -4.31 0.33 14.34
C SER A 186 -3.41 1.57 14.33
N CYS A 187 -2.40 1.59 15.20
CA CYS A 187 -1.42 2.67 15.22
C CYS A 187 -0.53 2.59 13.97
N VAL A 188 -0.17 3.73 13.40
CA VAL A 188 0.94 3.79 12.44
C VAL A 188 2.23 3.49 13.20
N ALA A 189 2.93 2.44 12.80
CA ALA A 189 4.20 2.04 13.40
C ALA A 189 5.36 2.90 12.89
N ASP A 190 6.46 2.93 13.63
CA ASP A 190 7.60 3.81 13.34
C ASP A 190 8.24 3.49 11.97
N ASN A 191 8.20 2.22 11.55
CA ASN A 191 8.67 1.76 10.24
C ASN A 191 7.64 1.92 9.11
N GLU A 192 6.48 2.50 9.39
CA GLU A 192 5.43 2.87 8.43
C GLU A 192 5.40 4.40 8.23
N MET A 193 6.43 5.09 8.70
CA MET A 193 6.66 6.52 8.53
C MET A 193 7.73 6.76 7.44
N ALA A 194 7.56 7.80 6.63
CA ALA A 194 8.58 8.31 5.74
C ALA A 194 9.19 9.56 6.37
N ILE A 195 10.43 9.45 6.87
CA ILE A 195 11.17 10.54 7.55
C ILE A 195 10.36 11.27 8.64
N GLY A 196 9.46 10.55 9.33
CA GLY A 196 8.59 11.09 10.38
C GLY A 196 7.18 11.48 9.93
N TYR A 197 6.87 11.44 8.64
CA TYR A 197 5.51 11.61 8.14
C TYR A 197 4.81 10.25 8.04
N PRO A 198 3.55 10.11 8.50
CA PRO A 198 2.81 8.87 8.32
C PRO A 198 2.52 8.65 6.83
N THR A 199 2.77 7.43 6.36
CA THR A 199 2.60 7.07 4.96
C THR A 199 1.18 6.58 4.69
N VAL A 200 0.75 6.60 3.43
CA VAL A 200 -0.40 5.80 3.01
C VAL A 200 0.04 4.34 2.91
N LYS A 201 -0.68 3.43 3.56
CA LYS A 201 -0.44 1.99 3.47
C LYS A 201 -1.27 1.40 2.34
N PHE A 202 -0.62 0.72 1.40
CA PHE A 202 -1.24 0.04 0.28
C PHE A 202 -1.09 -1.48 0.41
N GLU A 203 -2.19 -2.17 0.67
CA GLU A 203 -2.26 -3.61 0.87
C GLU A 203 -2.78 -4.28 -0.40
N ILE A 204 -2.05 -5.27 -0.93
CA ILE A 204 -2.33 -5.91 -2.23
C ILE A 204 -2.63 -7.39 -2.04
N SER A 205 -3.64 -7.91 -2.73
CA SER A 205 -3.99 -9.34 -2.79
C SER A 205 -4.11 -9.80 -4.25
N PHE A 206 -3.77 -11.07 -4.52
CA PHE A 206 -3.75 -11.68 -5.85
C PHE A 206 -4.82 -12.76 -6.02
#